data_AF-A0A7X7HSD2-F1
#
_entry.id   AF-A0A7X7HSD2-F1
#
_cell.length_a   1.000
_cell.length_b   1.000
_cell.length_c   1.000
_cell.angle_alpha   90.00
_cell.angle_beta   90.00
_cell.angle_gamma   90.00
#
_symmetry.space_group_name_H-M   'P 1'
#
loop_
_entity.id
_entity.type
_entity.pdbx_description
1 polymer ?
#
loop_
_entity_poly.entity_id
_entity_poly.type
_entity_poly.pdbx_seq_one_letter_code
_entity_poly.pdbx_strand_id
1 'polypeptide(L)'
;MTVLVPAGLPLVEAARWVGGSCWLELHAHAVITDALADLSLEDPQRIALWTVRSNRAEMAEAWHRRLPELREFPRETFVSRPDGVGADTPDGVLAQLHRRYAEHEAVAVGPADGPVAQTLARAGELIARDLAAVAG
;
A
#
# COMPACT_ATOMS: atom_id res chain seq x y z
N MET A 1 21.61 -20.38 25.57
CA MET A 1 21.39 -20.14 24.13
C MET A 1 20.68 -18.82 23.97
N THR A 2 21.42 -17.78 23.64
CA THR A 2 20.89 -16.43 23.47
C THR A 2 20.46 -16.29 22.02
N VAL A 3 19.15 -16.27 21.76
CA VAL A 3 18.62 -15.99 20.43
C VAL A 3 18.81 -14.51 20.17
N LEU A 4 19.82 -14.16 19.37
CA LEU A 4 19.97 -12.83 18.78
C LEU A 4 18.87 -12.68 17.71
N VAL A 5 17.70 -12.19 18.14
CA VAL A 5 16.71 -11.65 17.21
C VAL A 5 17.30 -10.34 16.68
N PRO A 6 17.47 -10.17 15.35
CA PRO A 6 17.92 -8.88 14.83
C PRO A 6 16.93 -7.82 15.30
N ALA A 7 17.45 -6.73 15.88
CA ALA A 7 16.61 -5.63 16.31
C ALA A 7 15.82 -5.17 15.09
N GLY A 8 14.49 -5.33 15.12
CA GLY A 8 13.62 -4.76 14.11
C GLY A 8 13.90 -3.26 13.99
N LEU A 9 13.56 -2.69 12.84
CA LEU A 9 13.69 -1.24 12.63
C LEU A 9 13.06 -0.49 13.81
N PRO A 10 13.64 0.65 14.25
CA PRO A 10 13.03 1.48 15.28
C PRO A 10 11.54 1.68 14.99
N LEU A 11 10.67 1.62 16.00
CA LEU A 11 9.22 1.68 15.85
C LEU A 11 8.75 2.82 14.92
N VAL A 12 9.43 3.96 14.98
CA VAL A 12 9.17 5.13 14.13
C VAL A 12 9.46 4.87 12.65
N GLU A 13 10.51 4.13 12.33
CA GLU A 13 10.89 3.78 10.96
C GLU A 13 9.93 2.74 10.36
N ALA A 14 9.53 1.73 11.15
CA ALA A 14 8.47 0.80 10.76
C ALA A 14 7.14 1.54 10.54
N ALA A 15 6.77 2.46 11.44
CA ALA A 15 5.55 3.27 11.30
C ALA A 15 5.61 4.19 10.06
N ARG A 16 6.77 4.75 9.72
CA ARG A 16 6.95 5.52 8.47
C ARG A 16 6.72 4.67 7.24
N TRP A 17 7.21 3.43 7.22
CA TRP A 17 6.96 2.56 6.08
C TRP A 17 5.48 2.24 5.92
N VAL A 18 4.81 1.84 7.02
CA VAL A 18 3.36 1.55 7.04
C VAL A 18 2.55 2.78 6.64
N GLY A 19 2.91 3.95 7.17
CA GLY A 19 2.25 5.22 6.85
C GLY A 19 2.45 5.63 5.39
N GLY A 20 3.65 5.39 4.84
CA GLY A 20 3.92 5.58 3.43
C GLY A 20 3.14 4.64 2.51
N SER A 21 2.95 3.39 2.92
CA SER A 21 2.11 2.42 2.20
C SER A 21 0.63 2.80 2.28
N CYS A 22 0.16 3.28 3.44
CA CYS A 22 -1.19 3.85 3.59
C CYS A 22 -1.39 5.06 2.65
N TRP A 23 -0.44 5.99 2.62
CA TRP A 23 -0.49 7.16 1.73
C TRP A 23 -0.56 6.75 0.27
N LEU A 24 0.24 5.77 -0.17
CA LEU A 24 0.24 5.30 -1.56
C LEU A 24 -1.08 4.63 -1.95
N GLU A 25 -1.69 3.86 -1.07
CA GLU A 25 -3.02 3.28 -1.32
C GLU A 25 -4.09 4.36 -1.45
N LEU A 26 -4.05 5.41 -0.60
CA LEU A 26 -4.95 6.56 -0.71
C LEU A 26 -4.72 7.36 -1.99
N HIS A 27 -3.46 7.57 -2.38
CA HIS A 27 -3.10 8.24 -3.63
C HIS A 27 -3.59 7.44 -4.84
N ALA A 28 -3.37 6.13 -4.85
CA ALA A 28 -3.86 5.27 -5.92
C ALA A 28 -5.40 5.28 -5.99
N HIS A 29 -6.08 5.25 -4.85
CA HIS A 29 -7.53 5.39 -4.79
C HIS A 29 -8.03 6.70 -5.40
N ALA A 30 -7.35 7.83 -5.11
CA ALA A 30 -7.68 9.13 -5.67
C ALA A 30 -7.47 9.17 -7.20
N VAL A 31 -6.29 8.76 -7.67
CA VAL A 31 -5.96 8.71 -9.11
C VAL A 31 -6.96 7.84 -9.90
N ILE A 32 -7.34 6.68 -9.36
CA ILE A 32 -8.33 5.81 -10.01
C ILE A 32 -9.74 6.41 -9.96
N THR A 33 -10.09 7.11 -8.87
CA THR A 33 -11.37 7.82 -8.77
C THR A 33 -11.48 8.91 -9.83
N ASP A 34 -10.40 9.66 -10.04
CA ASP A 34 -10.34 10.70 -11.06
C ASP A 34 -10.41 10.08 -12.47
N ALA A 35 -9.71 8.97 -12.72
CA ALA A 35 -9.79 8.25 -13.98
C ALA A 35 -11.20 7.72 -14.26
N LEU A 36 -11.91 7.21 -13.25
CA LEU A 36 -13.30 6.72 -13.38
C LEU A 36 -14.31 7.82 -13.74
N ALA A 37 -13.96 9.10 -13.53
CA ALA A 37 -14.78 10.22 -13.96
C ALA A 37 -14.74 10.42 -15.49
N ASP A 38 -13.80 9.77 -16.20
CA ASP A 38 -13.73 9.79 -17.66
C ASP A 38 -14.84 8.92 -18.28
N LEU A 39 -15.71 9.60 -19.05
CA LEU A 39 -16.83 8.96 -19.73
C LEU A 39 -16.39 8.16 -20.96
N SER A 40 -15.15 8.35 -21.44
CA SER A 40 -14.60 7.62 -22.58
C SER A 40 -14.15 6.19 -22.26
N LEU A 41 -14.06 5.83 -20.97
CA LEU A 41 -13.74 4.47 -20.54
C LEU A 41 -14.80 3.46 -21.02
N GLU A 42 -14.34 2.38 -21.63
CA GLU A 42 -15.19 1.25 -21.99
C GLU A 42 -15.71 0.54 -20.73
N ASP A 43 -16.88 -0.08 -20.82
CA ASP A 43 -17.51 -0.73 -19.66
C ASP A 43 -16.65 -1.80 -18.99
N PRO A 44 -15.92 -2.68 -19.71
CA PRO A 44 -15.02 -3.65 -19.07
C PRO A 44 -13.90 -2.98 -18.26
N GLN A 45 -13.26 -1.95 -18.81
CA GLN A 45 -12.20 -1.20 -18.14
C GLN A 45 -12.73 -0.45 -16.91
N ARG A 46 -13.92 0.16 -17.05
CA ARG A 46 -14.60 0.85 -15.95
C ARG A 46 -14.94 -0.10 -14.82
N ILE A 47 -15.44 -1.30 -15.12
CA ILE A 47 -15.72 -2.34 -14.11
C ILE A 47 -14.44 -2.75 -13.38
N ALA A 48 -13.36 -3.02 -14.12
CA ALA A 48 -12.06 -3.37 -13.54
C ALA A 48 -11.57 -2.26 -12.58
N LEU A 49 -11.57 -1.00 -13.04
CA LEU A 49 -11.14 0.12 -12.22
C LEU A 49 -12.02 0.35 -10.98
N TRP A 50 -13.33 0.08 -11.03
CA TRP A 50 -14.19 0.12 -9.83
C TRP A 50 -13.77 -0.92 -8.79
N THR A 51 -13.43 -2.13 -9.22
CA THR A 51 -12.91 -3.18 -8.33
C THR A 51 -11.57 -2.75 -7.74
N VAL A 52 -10.63 -2.31 -8.58
CA VAL A 52 -9.31 -1.86 -8.13
C VAL A 52 -9.43 -0.70 -7.13
N ARG A 53 -10.27 0.31 -7.43
CA ARG A 53 -10.54 1.44 -6.54
C ARG A 53 -10.96 0.99 -5.14
N SER A 54 -11.86 0.01 -5.06
CA SER A 54 -12.37 -0.53 -3.79
C SER A 54 -11.26 -1.26 -3.03
N ASN A 55 -10.47 -2.07 -3.73
CA ASN A 55 -9.31 -2.76 -3.18
C ASN A 55 -8.29 -1.78 -2.56
N ARG A 56 -8.00 -0.66 -3.23
CA ARG A 56 -7.06 0.35 -2.70
C ARG A 56 -7.60 0.99 -1.41
N ALA A 57 -8.90 1.26 -1.33
CA ALA A 57 -9.52 1.82 -0.11
C ALA A 57 -9.44 0.84 1.08
N GLU A 58 -9.73 -0.44 0.85
CA GLU A 58 -9.60 -1.47 1.90
C GLU A 58 -8.16 -1.62 2.39
N MET A 59 -7.19 -1.59 1.47
CA MET A 59 -5.78 -1.71 1.83
C MET A 59 -5.26 -0.46 2.55
N ALA A 60 -5.70 0.73 2.15
CA ALA A 60 -5.39 1.96 2.87
C ALA A 60 -5.85 1.88 4.32
N GLU A 61 -7.08 1.42 4.57
CA GLU A 61 -7.61 1.23 5.92
C GLU A 61 -6.84 0.15 6.68
N ALA A 62 -6.53 -0.97 6.02
CA ALA A 62 -5.74 -2.05 6.63
C ALA A 62 -4.37 -1.54 7.11
N TRP A 63 -3.67 -0.73 6.30
CA TRP A 63 -2.40 -0.11 6.70
C TRP A 63 -2.60 0.93 7.80
N HIS A 64 -3.63 1.77 7.71
CA HIS A 64 -3.91 2.78 8.73
C HIS A 64 -4.13 2.16 10.12
N ARG A 65 -4.86 1.04 10.20
CA ARG A 65 -5.09 0.31 11.46
C ARG A 65 -3.80 -0.26 12.07
N ARG A 66 -2.71 -0.38 11.30
CA ARG A 66 -1.41 -0.85 11.79
C ARG A 66 -0.51 0.26 12.30
N LEU A 67 -0.87 1.52 12.09
CA LEU A 67 -0.11 2.64 12.64
C LEU A 67 -0.23 2.67 14.16
N PRO A 68 0.88 2.93 14.87
CA PRO A 68 0.84 3.06 16.32
C PRO A 68 0.04 4.32 16.71
N GLU A 69 -0.72 4.22 17.81
CA GLU A 69 -1.28 5.40 18.48
C GLU A 69 -0.32 5.80 19.59
N LEU A 70 0.55 6.76 19.30
CA LEU A 70 1.43 7.35 20.30
C LEU A 70 0.82 8.67 20.77
N ARG A 71 0.82 8.93 22.08
CA ARG A 71 0.24 10.14 22.66
C ARG A 71 0.82 11.43 22.07
N GLU A 72 2.10 11.41 21.70
CA GLU A 72 2.82 12.54 21.12
C GLU A 72 2.78 12.56 19.58
N PHE A 73 2.37 11.45 18.95
CA PHE A 73 2.31 11.30 17.48
C PHE A 73 1.00 10.59 17.08
N PRO A 74 -0.06 11.34 16.73
CA PRO A 74 -1.29 10.78 16.16
C PRO A 74 -1.02 9.93 14.91
N ARG A 75 -1.84 8.91 14.63
CA ARG A 75 -1.68 8.03 13.46
C ARG A 75 -1.51 8.80 12.14
N GLU A 76 -2.30 9.85 11.95
CA GLU A 76 -2.29 10.68 10.75
C GLU A 76 -0.91 11.29 10.47
N THR A 77 -0.11 11.55 11.51
CA THR A 77 1.24 12.13 11.36
C THR A 77 2.23 11.20 10.67
N PHE A 78 1.95 9.89 10.66
CA PHE A 78 2.76 8.90 9.95
C PHE A 78 2.34 8.74 8.49
N VAL A 79 1.10 9.09 8.12
CA VAL A 79 0.58 8.99 6.75
C VAL A 79 1.16 10.12 5.91
N SER A 80 2.31 9.86 5.30
CA SER A 80 3.09 10.84 4.57
C SER A 80 3.58 10.27 3.25
N ARG A 81 3.73 11.14 2.25
CA ARG A 81 4.22 10.76 0.93
C ARG A 81 5.65 10.19 1.04
N PRO A 82 5.89 8.95 0.59
CA PRO A 82 7.25 8.42 0.49
C PRO A 82 8.11 9.18 -0.53
N ASP A 83 9.42 9.15 -0.37
CA ASP A 83 10.32 9.71 -1.37
C ASP A 83 10.25 8.94 -2.70
N GLY A 84 10.44 9.64 -3.83
CA GLY A 84 10.50 9.02 -5.15
C GLY A 84 9.17 8.49 -5.69
N VAL A 85 8.03 8.86 -5.08
CA VAL A 85 6.70 8.53 -5.60
C VAL A 85 6.04 9.71 -6.28
N GLY A 86 5.16 9.47 -7.26
CA GLY A 86 4.54 10.53 -8.06
C GLY A 86 3.96 10.06 -9.39
N ALA A 87 3.54 8.80 -9.48
CA ALA A 87 2.74 8.37 -10.62
C ALA A 87 1.32 8.96 -10.49
N ASP A 88 0.78 9.47 -11.59
CA ASP A 88 -0.53 10.13 -11.61
C ASP A 88 -1.50 9.45 -12.61
N THR A 89 -1.14 8.25 -13.09
CA THR A 89 -2.01 7.41 -13.94
C THR A 89 -2.33 6.11 -13.20
N PRO A 90 -3.51 5.49 -13.44
CA PRO A 90 -3.88 4.21 -12.82
C PRO A 90 -2.79 3.14 -12.93
N ASP A 91 -2.27 2.89 -14.13
CA ASP A 91 -1.21 1.88 -14.33
C ASP A 91 0.08 2.25 -13.58
N GLY A 92 0.43 3.54 -13.60
CA GLY A 92 1.63 4.04 -12.93
C GLY A 92 1.57 3.87 -11.42
N VAL A 93 0.44 4.19 -10.79
CA VAL A 93 0.27 4.02 -9.33
C VAL A 93 0.22 2.55 -8.94
N LEU A 94 -0.38 1.68 -9.75
CA LEU A 94 -0.41 0.25 -9.48
C LEU A 94 0.97 -0.40 -9.61
N ALA A 95 1.73 -0.06 -10.66
CA ALA A 95 3.10 -0.52 -10.83
C ALA A 95 4.00 -0.04 -9.67
N GLN A 96 3.79 1.20 -9.21
CA GLN A 96 4.50 1.75 -8.06
C GLN A 96 4.20 1.00 -6.76
N LEU A 97 2.93 0.69 -6.49
CA LEU A 97 2.51 -0.12 -5.35
C LEU A 97 3.14 -1.51 -5.40
N HIS A 98 3.05 -2.20 -6.55
CA HIS A 98 3.65 -3.52 -6.71
C HIS A 98 5.15 -3.50 -6.42
N ARG A 99 5.89 -2.55 -7.00
CA ARG A 99 7.35 -2.45 -6.75
C ARG A 99 7.64 -2.25 -5.27
N ARG A 100 6.94 -1.34 -4.59
CA ARG A 100 7.16 -1.08 -3.16
C ARG A 100 6.89 -2.31 -2.30
N TYR A 101 5.84 -3.07 -2.61
CA TYR A 101 5.54 -4.29 -1.86
C TYR A 101 6.59 -5.37 -2.09
N ALA A 102 7.05 -5.56 -3.32
CA ALA A 102 8.14 -6.49 -3.64
C ALA A 102 9.47 -6.09 -2.95
N GLU A 103 9.80 -4.80 -2.94
CA GLU A 103 10.99 -4.29 -2.24
C GLU A 103 10.93 -4.54 -0.74
N HIS A 104 9.76 -4.38 -0.12
CA HIS A 104 9.61 -4.60 1.31
C HIS A 104 9.55 -6.08 1.69
N GLU A 105 8.97 -6.93 0.83
CA GLU A 105 8.95 -8.39 1.02
C GLU A 105 10.38 -8.95 1.08
N ALA A 106 11.29 -8.41 0.28
CA ALA A 106 12.70 -8.79 0.30
C ALA A 106 13.44 -8.43 1.61
N VAL A 107 12.88 -7.52 2.42
CA VAL A 107 13.53 -6.95 3.63
C VAL A 107 12.81 -7.32 4.94
N ALA A 108 11.57 -7.82 4.88
CA ALA A 108 10.80 -8.23 6.05
C ALA A 108 11.29 -9.60 6.58
N VAL A 109 12.29 -9.60 7.47
CA VAL A 109 12.98 -10.81 7.96
C VAL A 109 12.73 -11.17 9.44
N GLY A 110 11.83 -10.47 10.16
CA GLY A 110 11.62 -10.69 11.60
C GLY A 110 10.28 -11.34 11.99
N PRO A 111 10.22 -12.22 13.01
CA PRO A 111 8.95 -12.70 13.59
C PRO A 111 8.12 -11.58 14.27
N ALA A 112 8.75 -10.46 14.64
CA ALA A 112 8.07 -9.25 15.13
C ALA A 112 7.24 -8.56 14.03
N ASP A 113 7.50 -8.85 12.76
CA ASP A 113 6.79 -8.28 11.61
C ASP A 113 5.55 -9.09 11.22
N GLY A 114 5.24 -10.19 11.91
CA GLY A 114 4.20 -11.16 11.51
C GLY A 114 2.86 -10.53 11.08
N PRO A 115 2.28 -9.57 11.84
CA PRO A 115 1.08 -8.88 11.42
C PRO A 115 1.28 -8.01 10.17
N VAL A 116 2.41 -7.33 10.01
CA VAL A 116 2.74 -6.49 8.85
C VAL A 116 2.98 -7.35 7.62
N ALA A 117 3.70 -8.47 7.78
CA ALA A 117 3.94 -9.47 6.75
C ALA A 117 2.64 -10.06 6.18
N GLN A 118 1.63 -10.33 7.02
CA GLN A 118 0.31 -10.78 6.55
C GLN A 118 -0.40 -9.72 5.71
N THR A 119 -0.36 -8.45 6.14
CA THR A 119 -0.95 -7.35 5.36
C THR A 119 -0.19 -7.15 4.06
N LEU A 120 1.14 -7.28 4.07
CA LEU A 120 2.01 -7.19 2.90
C LEU A 120 1.73 -8.31 1.90
N ALA A 121 1.63 -9.55 2.35
CA ALA A 121 1.31 -10.70 1.50
C ALA A 121 -0.06 -10.52 0.83
N ARG A 122 -1.08 -10.13 1.60
CA ARG A 122 -2.39 -9.78 1.05
C ARG A 122 -2.31 -8.64 0.03
N ALA A 123 -1.54 -7.59 0.33
CA ALA A 123 -1.36 -6.44 -0.56
C ALA A 123 -0.69 -6.85 -1.88
N GLY A 124 0.33 -7.72 -1.81
CA GLY A 124 1.06 -8.28 -2.94
C GLY A 124 0.18 -9.14 -3.85
N GLU A 125 -0.62 -10.04 -3.27
CA GLU A 125 -1.57 -10.84 -4.05
C GLU A 125 -2.63 -9.97 -4.73
N LEU A 126 -3.15 -8.97 -4.01
CA LEU A 126 -4.20 -8.10 -4.51
C LEU A 126 -3.69 -7.19 -5.63
N ILE A 127 -2.50 -6.61 -5.48
CA ILE A 127 -1.93 -5.74 -6.53
C ILE A 127 -1.57 -6.52 -7.80
N ALA A 128 -1.12 -7.78 -7.67
CA ALA A 128 -0.85 -8.63 -8.83
C ALA A 128 -2.13 -8.95 -9.61
N ARG A 129 -3.24 -9.22 -8.90
CA ARG A 129 -4.56 -9.41 -9.52
C ARG A 129 -5.08 -8.14 -10.18
N ASP A 130 -4.95 -7.00 -9.50
CA ASP A 130 -5.40 -5.70 -10.01
C ASP A 130 -4.65 -5.33 -11.30
N LEU A 131 -3.33 -5.54 -11.36
CA LEU A 131 -2.52 -5.32 -12.57
C LEU A 131 -2.95 -6.23 -13.73
N ALA A 132 -3.26 -7.49 -13.46
CA ALA A 132 -3.77 -8.40 -14.48
C ALA A 132 -5.16 -7.99 -14.99
N ALA A 133 -5.99 -7.42 -14.13
CA ALA A 133 -7.35 -6.99 -14.48
C ALA A 133 -7.39 -5.72 -15.33
N VAL A 134 -6.42 -4.82 -15.19
CA VAL A 134 -6.34 -3.58 -15.99
C VAL A 134 -5.56 -3.75 -17.29
N ALA A 135 -4.73 -4.79 -17.41
CA ALA A 135 -3.92 -5.07 -18.60
C ALA A 135 -4.66 -5.87 -19.70
N GLY A 136 -5.82 -6.46 -19.38
CA GLY A 136 -6.66 -7.23 -20.30
C GLY A 136 -7.82 -6.42 -20.85
#